data_AF-A0A2M7WJM8-F1
#
_entry.id   AF-A0A2M7WJM8-F1
#
_cell.length_a   1.000
_cell.length_b   1.000
_cell.length_c   1.000
_cell.angle_alpha   90.00
_cell.angle_beta   90.00
_cell.angle_gamma   90.00
#
_symmetry.space_group_name_H-M   'P 1'
#
loop_
_entity.id
_entity.type
_entity.pdbx_description
1 polymer ?
#
loop_
_entity_poly.entity_id
_entity_poly.type
_entity_poly.pdbx_seq_one_letter_code
_entity_poly.pdbx_strand_id
1 'polypeptide(L)'
;MNIKLSAFIILIIVITFVIWATASAQPTIAVMDFTGRGVTKDEAAALTDRLRIELVETGKWKVVEREMMNALLAEQGFSMTGCVEDKCIVAA
;
A
#
# COMPACT_ATOMS: atom_id res chain seq x y z
N MET A 1 -30.02 11.73 -38.08
CA MET A 1 -28.83 10.85 -37.99
C MET A 1 -27.64 11.45 -37.22
N ASN A 2 -27.65 12.74 -36.79
CA ASN A 2 -26.48 13.38 -36.17
C ASN A 2 -26.48 13.40 -34.63
N ILE A 3 -27.67 13.32 -34.01
CA ILE A 3 -27.81 13.36 -32.54
C ILE A 3 -27.28 12.09 -31.87
N LYS A 4 -27.54 10.92 -32.49
CA LYS A 4 -27.09 9.59 -32.02
C LYS A 4 -25.57 9.44 -32.16
N LEU A 5 -25.01 10.00 -33.25
CA LEU A 5 -23.57 10.00 -33.52
C LEU A 5 -22.82 10.91 -32.53
N SER A 6 -23.35 12.12 -32.27
CA SER A 6 -22.82 13.03 -31.25
C SER A 6 -22.86 12.42 -29.84
N ALA A 7 -23.99 11.78 -29.47
CA ALA A 7 -24.11 11.09 -28.18
C ALA A 7 -23.10 9.93 -28.05
N PHE A 8 -22.82 9.21 -29.13
CA PHE A 8 -21.83 8.13 -29.12
C PHE A 8 -20.40 8.65 -28.96
N ILE A 9 -20.07 9.77 -29.61
CA ILE A 9 -18.76 10.44 -29.45
C ILE A 9 -18.57 10.94 -28.02
N ILE A 10 -19.61 11.57 -27.44
CA ILE A 10 -19.57 12.03 -26.04
C ILE A 10 -19.39 10.85 -25.08
N LEU A 11 -20.08 9.73 -25.33
CA LEU A 11 -19.93 8.52 -24.53
C LEU A 11 -18.50 7.97 -24.58
N ILE A 12 -17.88 7.91 -25.76
CA ILE A 12 -16.48 7.48 -25.91
C ILE A 12 -15.54 8.44 -25.18
N ILE A 13 -15.73 9.75 -25.30
CA ILE A 13 -14.90 10.75 -24.62
C ILE A 13 -14.99 10.58 -23.10
N VAL A 14 -16.20 10.40 -22.56
CA VAL A 14 -16.41 10.16 -21.12
C VAL A 14 -15.76 8.86 -20.67
N ILE A 15 -15.90 7.77 -21.43
CA ILE A 15 -15.27 6.48 -21.11
C ILE A 15 -13.75 6.62 -21.11
N THR A 16 -13.18 7.28 -22.13
CA THR A 16 -11.74 7.52 -22.16
C THR A 16 -11.30 8.36 -20.98
N PHE A 17 -11.97 9.47 -20.66
CA PHE A 17 -11.61 10.31 -19.51
C PHE A 17 -11.58 9.54 -18.18
N VAL A 18 -12.53 8.64 -17.95
CA VAL A 18 -12.59 7.80 -16.75
C VAL A 18 -11.39 6.84 -16.65
N ILE A 19 -10.94 6.26 -17.76
CA ILE A 19 -9.80 5.30 -17.77
C ILE A 19 -8.49 6.01 -17.40
N TRP A 20 -8.29 7.26 -17.84
CA TRP A 20 -7.06 8.00 -17.52
C TRP A 20 -7.00 8.39 -16.04
N ALA A 21 -8.16 8.63 -15.42
CA ALA A 21 -8.25 9.00 -14.00
C ALA A 21 -7.87 7.85 -13.05
N THR A 22 -7.97 6.59 -13.47
CA THR A 22 -7.75 5.42 -12.59
C THR A 22 -6.38 4.77 -12.77
N ALA A 23 -5.52 5.28 -13.65
CA ALA A 23 -4.24 4.64 -14.02
C ALA A 23 -3.08 4.85 -13.02
N SER A 24 -3.28 5.55 -11.89
CA SER A 24 -2.22 5.79 -10.91
C SER A 24 -2.19 4.74 -9.80
N ALA A 25 -1.75 3.52 -10.12
CA ALA A 25 -1.41 2.52 -9.10
C ALA A 25 0.07 2.63 -8.72
N GLN A 26 0.38 3.04 -7.48
CA GLN A 26 1.76 3.02 -6.98
C GLN A 26 2.19 1.58 -6.70
N PRO A 27 3.34 1.12 -7.23
CA PRO A 27 3.87 -0.19 -6.91
C PRO A 27 4.23 -0.33 -5.43
N THR A 28 3.89 -1.47 -4.84
CA THR A 28 4.17 -1.81 -3.45
C THR A 28 5.51 -2.52 -3.33
N ILE A 29 6.35 -2.09 -2.39
CA ILE A 29 7.68 -2.69 -2.14
C ILE A 29 7.86 -2.98 -0.64
N ALA A 30 8.50 -4.09 -0.33
CA ALA A 30 8.89 -4.46 1.04
C ALA A 30 10.41 -4.40 1.17
N VAL A 31 10.90 -3.71 2.20
CA VAL A 31 12.33 -3.55 2.47
C VAL A 31 12.74 -4.48 3.61
N MET A 32 13.60 -5.43 3.29
CA MET A 32 14.20 -6.37 4.25
C MET A 32 15.36 -5.72 5.00
N ASP A 33 15.61 -6.17 6.23
CA ASP A 33 16.74 -5.69 7.04
C ASP A 33 18.08 -6.09 6.44
N PHE A 34 19.03 -5.16 6.43
CA PHE A 34 20.37 -5.43 5.93
C PHE A 34 21.16 -6.38 6.83
N THR A 35 21.95 -7.24 6.19
CA THR A 35 22.94 -8.07 6.87
C THR A 35 24.26 -7.31 6.96
N GLY A 36 24.69 -7.00 8.19
CA GLY A 36 25.95 -6.31 8.42
C GLY A 36 27.15 -7.14 7.95
N ARG A 37 28.02 -6.54 7.12
CA ARG A 37 29.33 -7.08 6.76
C ARG A 37 30.40 -6.06 7.16
N GLY A 38 31.05 -6.31 8.30
CA GLY A 38 32.02 -5.36 8.88
C GLY A 38 31.40 -4.17 9.61
N VAL A 39 30.08 -4.20 9.84
CA VAL A 39 29.32 -3.22 10.64
C VAL A 39 28.50 -3.96 11.70
N THR A 40 28.16 -3.26 12.77
CA THR A 40 27.29 -3.77 13.82
C THR A 40 25.86 -3.98 13.29
N LYS A 41 25.08 -4.79 14.01
CA LYS A 41 23.66 -5.00 13.69
C LYS A 41 22.85 -3.71 13.76
N ASP A 42 23.18 -2.85 14.72
CA ASP A 42 22.49 -1.58 14.94
C ASP A 42 22.78 -0.59 13.80
N GLU A 43 24.00 -0.55 13.29
CA GLU A 43 24.36 0.26 12.11
C GLU A 43 23.65 -0.25 10.84
N ALA A 44 23.59 -1.57 10.64
CA ALA A 44 22.87 -2.16 9.51
C ALA A 44 21.36 -1.87 9.58
N ALA A 45 20.78 -1.88 10.79
CA ALA A 45 19.39 -1.51 11.01
C ALA A 45 19.15 -0.02 10.69
N ALA A 46 19.99 0.88 11.21
CA ALA A 46 19.89 2.32 10.93
C ALA A 46 19.98 2.65 9.43
N LEU A 47 20.84 1.94 8.69
CA LEU A 47 20.94 2.08 7.23
C LEU A 47 19.68 1.57 6.51
N THR A 48 19.08 0.48 6.99
CA THR A 48 17.82 -0.03 6.44
C THR A 48 16.69 0.98 6.67
N ASP A 49 16.61 1.55 7.87
CA ASP A 49 15.59 2.55 8.21
C ASP A 49 15.76 3.82 7.38
N ARG A 50 17.01 4.26 7.14
CA ARG A 50 17.24 5.40 6.24
C ARG A 50 16.78 5.09 4.81
N LEU A 51 17.02 3.88 4.30
CA LEU A 51 16.53 3.47 2.98
C LEU A 51 14.98 3.50 2.92
N ARG A 52 14.30 3.02 3.96
CA ARG A 52 12.82 3.06 4.03
C ARG A 52 12.31 4.49 3.92
N ILE A 53 12.89 5.42 4.68
CA ILE A 53 12.53 6.84 4.66
C ILE A 53 12.68 7.42 3.25
N GLU A 54 13.82 7.20 2.59
CA GLU A 54 14.07 7.72 1.23
C GLU A 54 13.08 7.16 0.19
N LEU A 55 12.69 5.89 0.34
CA LEU A 55 11.71 5.25 -0.56
C LEU A 55 10.29 5.82 -0.37
N VAL A 56 9.92 6.16 0.87
CA VAL A 56 8.66 6.85 1.18
C VAL A 56 8.69 8.29 0.66
N GLU A 57 9.78 9.03 0.92
CA GLU A 57 9.97 10.42 0.46
C GLU A 57 9.96 10.54 -1.08
N THR A 58 10.36 9.48 -1.80
CA THR A 58 10.30 9.44 -3.26
C THR A 58 8.85 9.52 -3.79
N GLY A 59 7.84 9.14 -3.00
CA GLY A 59 6.42 9.24 -3.35
C GLY A 59 5.97 8.37 -4.54
N LYS A 60 6.85 7.50 -5.04
CA LYS A 60 6.59 6.58 -6.16
C LYS A 60 6.25 5.16 -5.71
N TRP A 61 6.53 4.84 -4.46
CA TRP A 61 6.43 3.50 -3.91
C TRP A 61 5.56 3.50 -2.67
N LYS A 62 4.69 2.49 -2.57
CA LYS A 62 4.03 2.17 -1.31
C LYS A 62 4.94 1.23 -0.52
N VAL A 63 5.71 1.77 0.41
CA VAL A 63 6.60 0.97 1.28
C VAL A 63 5.76 0.33 2.38
N VAL A 64 5.78 -0.99 2.49
CA VAL A 64 5.12 -1.70 3.59
C VAL A 64 6.10 -1.80 4.74
N GLU A 65 5.95 -0.90 5.71
CA GLU A 65 6.60 -1.04 7.01
C GLU A 65 5.84 -2.06 7.85
N ARG A 66 6.55 -2.79 8.72
CA ARG A 66 5.91 -3.72 9.66
C ARG A 66 4.89 -3.00 10.58
N GLU A 67 5.03 -1.69 10.77
CA GLU A 67 4.06 -0.85 11.49
C GLU A 67 2.75 -0.60 10.71
N MET A 68 2.75 -0.71 9.37
CA MET A 68 1.53 -0.54 8.57
C MET A 68 0.52 -1.69 8.74
N MET A 69 0.91 -2.80 9.36
CA MET A 69 -0.06 -3.82 9.77
C MET A 69 -1.06 -3.25 10.79
N ASN A 70 -0.59 -2.38 11.70
CA ASN A 70 -1.44 -1.78 12.75
C ASN A 70 -2.32 -0.64 12.19
N ALA A 71 -1.82 0.12 11.21
CA ALA A 71 -2.61 1.17 10.56
C ALA A 71 -3.74 0.61 9.67
N LEU A 72 -3.50 -0.54 9.01
CA LEU A 72 -4.55 -1.26 8.25
C LEU A 72 -5.66 -1.81 9.15
N LEU A 73 -5.31 -2.28 10.37
CA LEU A 73 -6.27 -2.73 11.39
C LEU A 73 -7.04 -1.57 12.05
N ALA A 74 -6.55 -0.34 11.97
CA ALA A 74 -7.21 0.86 12.50
C ALA A 74 -8.15 1.53 11.48
N GLU A 75 -7.79 1.55 10.18
CA GLU A 75 -8.63 2.18 9.15
C GLU A 75 -9.79 1.29 8.67
N GLN A 76 -9.65 -0.03 8.73
CA GLN A 76 -10.78 -0.93 8.58
C GLN A 76 -11.33 -1.16 9.97
N GLY A 77 -12.34 -0.37 10.36
CA GLY A 77 -12.99 -0.42 11.67
C GLY A 77 -13.43 -1.82 12.09
N PHE A 78 -12.49 -2.61 12.61
CA PHE A 78 -12.69 -3.93 13.21
C PHE A 78 -13.14 -3.73 14.65
N SER A 79 -14.16 -2.89 14.82
CA SER A 79 -15.03 -2.96 15.97
C SER A 79 -15.85 -4.24 15.80
N MET A 80 -15.74 -5.12 16.80
CA MET A 80 -16.62 -6.25 17.08
C MET A 80 -16.30 -7.56 16.35
N THR A 81 -15.25 -8.26 16.80
CA THR A 81 -15.43 -9.63 17.35
C THR A 81 -14.19 -10.08 18.16
N GLY A 82 -14.32 -9.93 19.48
CA GLY A 82 -13.87 -10.83 20.56
C GLY A 82 -12.56 -11.63 20.49
N CYS A 83 -11.79 -11.46 21.57
CA CYS A 83 -10.67 -12.26 22.11
C CYS A 83 -9.26 -11.80 21.72
N VAL A 84 -8.72 -10.90 22.56
CA VAL A 84 -7.32 -10.49 22.57
C VAL A 84 -6.60 -11.07 23.81
N GLU A 85 -6.88 -12.33 24.15
CA GLU A 85 -6.15 -13.06 25.21
C GLU A 85 -6.00 -14.54 24.83
N ASP A 86 -4.90 -15.16 25.28
CA ASP A 86 -4.43 -16.54 25.00
C ASP A 86 -5.36 -17.66 25.51
N LYS A 87 -6.68 -17.54 25.32
CA LYS A 87 -7.69 -18.56 25.61
C LYS A 87 -8.55 -18.96 24.40
N CYS A 88 -8.30 -18.41 23.22
CA CYS A 88 -8.98 -18.84 22.00
C CYS A 88 -8.06 -19.69 21.12
N ILE A 89 -7.71 -20.87 21.62
CA ILE A 89 -7.23 -21.97 20.80
C ILE A 89 -8.49 -22.69 20.31
N VAL A 90 -8.88 -22.47 19.04
CA VAL A 90 -9.91 -23.31 18.42
C VAL A 90 -9.25 -24.61 17.96
N ALA A 91 -9.55 -25.68 18.67
CA ALA A 91 -9.39 -27.02 18.15
C ALA A 91 -10.39 -27.21 17.00
N ALA A 92 -9.87 -27.48 15.82
CA ALA A 92 -10.54 -28.23 14.76
C ALA A 92 -9.47 -29.04 14.03
#